data_AF-A0A142XAQ4-F1
#
_entry.id   AF-A0A142XAQ4-F1
#
_cell.length_a   1.000
_cell.length_b   1.000
_cell.length_c   1.000
_cell.angle_alpha   90.00
_cell.angle_beta   90.00
_cell.angle_gamma   90.00
#
_symmetry.space_group_name_H-M   'P 1'
#
loop_
_entity.id
_entity.type
_entity.pdbx_description
1 polymer ?
#
loop_
_entity_poly.entity_id
_entity_poly.type
_entity_poly.pdbx_seq_one_letter_code
_entity_poly.pdbx_strand_id
1 'polypeptide(L)'
;MDSLAMIADNFEIPELAAPFIFQQRPIDLPGDLRPVWRVGLIVLLLKTCCRQSRARFRQLHVLNWGVRNQENRKALEEAVNGQAPLDTVLVRIEPSLNRAVDLALGEGLLHRNAGDQIELTKKGHELAVAIEKDPNLYRPERVFMGRLRKRVTETLVDGFFG
;
A
#
# COMPACT_ATOMS: atom_id res chain seq x y z
N MET A 1 1.92 -66.46 6.46
CA MET A 1 0.82 -65.48 6.68
C MET A 1 1.43 -64.24 7.30
N ASP A 2 2.40 -63.63 6.63
CA ASP A 2 2.23 -62.86 5.38
C ASP A 2 1.21 -61.75 5.58
N SER A 3 1.71 -60.51 5.58
CA SER A 3 1.01 -59.34 5.02
C SER A 3 1.80 -58.03 5.14
N LEU A 4 2.97 -57.97 5.80
CA LEU A 4 3.72 -56.71 5.98
C LEU A 4 5.04 -56.59 5.18
N ALA A 5 5.39 -57.58 4.35
CA ALA A 5 6.66 -57.60 3.61
C ALA A 5 6.57 -57.05 2.17
N MET A 6 5.54 -56.27 1.80
CA MET A 6 5.28 -55.88 0.41
C MET A 6 5.12 -54.37 0.17
N ILE A 7 5.70 -53.50 1.00
CA ILE A 7 5.77 -52.05 0.69
C ILE A 7 7.12 -51.48 1.12
N ALA A 8 8.18 -52.02 0.55
CA ALA A 8 9.45 -51.33 0.46
C ALA A 8 9.98 -51.52 -0.96
N ASP A 9 9.13 -51.26 -1.95
CA ASP A 9 9.66 -50.83 -3.24
C ASP A 9 10.40 -49.53 -2.95
N ASN A 10 11.72 -49.58 -3.07
CA ASN A 10 12.59 -48.43 -3.09
C ASN A 10 12.05 -47.49 -4.17
N PHE A 11 11.31 -46.46 -3.74
CA PHE A 11 10.86 -45.40 -4.62
C PHE A 11 12.06 -44.50 -4.91
N GLU A 12 12.91 -44.97 -5.81
CA GLU A 12 14.04 -44.23 -6.32
C GLU A 12 13.54 -43.30 -7.44
N ILE A 13 13.74 -42.01 -7.25
CA ILE A 13 13.53 -40.99 -8.28
C ILE A 13 14.93 -40.59 -8.78
N PRO A 14 15.41 -41.15 -9.90
CA PRO A 14 16.77 -40.90 -10.40
C PRO A 14 17.08 -39.41 -10.59
N GLU A 15 16.07 -38.59 -10.87
CA GLU A 15 16.16 -37.14 -11.03
C GLU A 15 16.54 -36.41 -9.73
N LEU A 16 16.35 -37.04 -8.57
CA LEU A 16 16.76 -36.52 -7.25
C LEU A 16 18.13 -37.06 -6.80
N ALA A 17 18.78 -37.92 -7.60
CA ALA A 17 20.13 -38.45 -7.32
C ALA A 17 21.26 -37.45 -7.66
N ALA A 18 20.93 -36.18 -7.91
CA ALA A 18 21.87 -35.09 -8.11
C ALA A 18 21.92 -34.20 -6.85
N PRO A 19 23.09 -33.61 -6.51
CA PRO A 19 23.19 -32.65 -5.41
C PRO A 19 22.36 -31.40 -5.74
N PHE A 20 21.22 -31.23 -5.08
CA PHE A 20 20.42 -30.03 -5.17
C PHE A 20 20.94 -28.98 -4.19
N ILE A 21 21.15 -27.76 -4.67
CA ILE A 21 21.53 -26.62 -3.84
C ILE A 21 20.37 -25.63 -3.83
N PHE A 22 19.71 -25.49 -2.69
CA PHE A 22 18.72 -24.44 -2.48
C PHE A 22 19.45 -23.13 -2.15
N GLN A 23 19.54 -22.23 -3.13
CA GLN A 23 20.02 -20.87 -2.92
C GLN A 23 18.85 -19.90 -3.08
N GLN A 24 18.62 -19.09 -2.06
CA GLN A 24 17.66 -17.99 -2.16
C GLN A 24 18.15 -17.00 -3.21
N ARG A 25 17.46 -16.95 -4.35
CA ARG A 25 17.77 -15.99 -5.42
C ARG A 25 17.15 -14.64 -5.07
N PRO A 26 17.82 -13.52 -5.37
CA PRO A 26 17.19 -12.21 -5.31
C PRO A 26 15.91 -12.22 -6.16
N ILE A 27 14.79 -11.83 -5.55
CA ILE A 27 13.54 -11.66 -6.28
C ILE A 27 13.51 -10.21 -6.75
N ASP A 28 13.39 -9.99 -8.05
CA ASP A 28 13.13 -8.67 -8.59
C ASP A 28 11.76 -8.21 -8.11
N LEU A 29 11.76 -7.30 -7.13
CA LEU A 29 10.55 -6.71 -6.58
C LEU A 29 10.23 -5.41 -7.33
N PRO A 30 9.11 -5.33 -8.06
CA PRO A 30 8.57 -4.08 -8.57
C PRO A 30 8.61 -2.99 -7.51
N GLY A 31 8.94 -1.76 -7.91
CA GLY A 31 9.16 -0.64 -6.99
C GLY A 31 7.98 -0.41 -6.03
N ASP A 32 6.75 -0.61 -6.51
CA ASP A 32 5.50 -0.42 -5.78
C ASP A 32 5.22 -1.50 -4.72
N LEU A 33 5.90 -2.65 -4.81
CA LEU A 33 5.87 -3.71 -3.82
C LEU A 33 6.92 -3.51 -2.72
N ARG A 34 7.86 -2.56 -2.88
CA ARG A 34 8.91 -2.28 -1.88
C ARG A 34 8.29 -1.57 -0.67
N PRO A 35 8.48 -2.09 0.56
CA PRO A 35 7.92 -1.47 1.77
C PRO A 35 8.34 -0.01 1.94
N VAL A 36 9.59 0.33 1.64
CA VAL A 36 10.13 1.70 1.70
C VAL A 36 9.36 2.65 0.78
N TRP A 37 9.06 2.19 -0.44
CA TRP A 37 8.28 3.00 -1.38
C TRP A 37 6.88 3.28 -0.86
N ARG A 38 6.23 2.29 -0.23
CA ARG A 38 4.90 2.47 0.37
C ARG A 38 4.90 3.40 1.58
N VAL A 39 5.92 3.32 2.44
CA VAL A 39 6.07 4.25 3.56
C VAL A 39 6.17 5.68 3.04
N GLY A 40 7.01 5.92 2.03
CA GLY A 40 7.12 7.24 1.40
C GLY A 40 5.79 7.69 0.76
N LEU A 41 5.07 6.79 0.10
CA LEU A 41 3.75 7.08 -0.47
C LEU A 41 2.73 7.52 0.59
N ILE A 42 2.61 6.79 1.70
CA ILE A 42 1.68 7.12 2.80
C ILE A 42 2.00 8.49 3.37
N VAL A 43 3.30 8.77 3.58
CA VAL A 43 3.77 10.06 4.09
C VAL A 43 3.37 11.20 3.15
N LEU A 44 3.54 11.03 1.83
CA LEU A 44 3.11 12.00 0.84
C LEU A 44 1.58 12.16 0.77
N LEU A 45 0.83 11.05 0.85
CA LEU A 45 -0.64 11.05 0.84
C LEU A 45 -1.19 11.81 2.05
N LEU A 46 -0.70 11.53 3.25
CA LEU A 46 -1.09 12.25 4.47
C LEU A 46 -0.77 13.75 4.32
N LYS A 47 0.46 14.07 3.92
CA LYS A 47 0.88 15.47 3.74
C LYS A 47 0.04 16.22 2.71
N THR A 48 -0.27 15.60 1.57
CA THR A 48 -0.85 16.29 0.40
C THR A 48 -2.36 16.19 0.35
N CYS A 49 -2.93 15.05 0.72
CA CYS A 49 -4.35 14.76 0.55
C CYS A 49 -5.18 14.87 1.83
N CYS A 50 -4.57 14.84 3.02
CA CYS A 50 -5.32 14.83 4.28
C CYS A 50 -5.19 16.14 5.06
N ARG A 51 -6.30 16.67 5.62
CA ARG A 51 -6.26 17.90 6.43
C ARG A 51 -5.43 17.65 7.70
N GLN A 52 -4.59 18.61 8.08
CA GLN A 52 -3.66 18.48 9.22
C GLN A 52 -2.75 17.23 9.16
N SER A 53 -2.58 16.65 7.96
CA SER A 53 -1.79 15.44 7.77
C SER A 53 -2.20 14.27 8.66
N ARG A 54 -3.51 14.18 8.93
CA ARG A 54 -4.15 13.11 9.67
C ARG A 54 -5.30 12.49 8.90
N ALA A 55 -5.48 11.19 9.03
CA ALA A 55 -6.51 10.43 8.34
C ALA A 55 -6.95 9.23 9.17
N ARG A 56 -8.21 8.83 9.01
CA ARG A 56 -8.64 7.48 9.41
C ARG A 56 -8.16 6.47 8.40
N PHE A 57 -8.13 5.22 8.84
CA PHE A 57 -7.65 4.10 8.04
C PHE A 57 -8.43 3.93 6.73
N ARG A 58 -9.76 4.13 6.75
CA ARG A 58 -10.60 4.07 5.54
C ARG A 58 -10.18 5.10 4.50
N GLN A 59 -9.97 6.35 4.91
CA GLN A 59 -9.51 7.40 4.00
C GLN A 59 -8.14 7.07 3.39
N LEU A 60 -7.21 6.53 4.19
CA LEU A 60 -5.93 6.07 3.68
C LEU A 60 -6.05 4.92 2.69
N HIS A 61 -6.96 3.98 2.90
CA HIS A 61 -7.22 2.91 1.93
C HIS A 61 -7.75 3.44 0.60
N VAL A 62 -8.73 4.36 0.62
CA VAL A 62 -9.26 4.98 -0.61
C VAL A 62 -8.15 5.70 -1.37
N LEU A 63 -7.33 6.50 -0.67
CA LEU A 63 -6.21 7.22 -1.26
C LEU A 63 -5.13 6.28 -1.82
N ASN A 64 -4.75 5.26 -1.05
CA ASN A 64 -3.78 4.25 -1.46
C ASN A 64 -4.26 3.47 -2.69
N TRP A 65 -5.53 3.07 -2.71
CA TRP A 65 -6.13 2.40 -3.86
C TRP A 65 -6.15 3.31 -5.09
N GLY A 66 -6.58 4.56 -4.92
CA GLY A 66 -6.71 5.54 -6.00
C GLY A 66 -5.40 5.86 -6.69
N VAL A 67 -4.28 5.87 -5.95
CA VAL A 67 -2.98 6.28 -6.51
C VAL A 67 -2.26 5.17 -7.29
N ARG A 68 -2.69 3.89 -7.18
CA ARG A 68 -1.93 2.73 -7.68
C ARG A 68 -1.74 2.66 -9.19
N ASN A 69 -2.78 2.96 -9.96
CA ASN A 69 -2.74 2.82 -11.42
C ASN A 69 -3.63 3.89 -12.07
N GLN A 70 -3.50 4.04 -13.39
CA GLN A 70 -4.19 5.10 -14.12
C GLN A 70 -5.72 4.98 -14.10
N GLU A 71 -6.25 3.76 -14.10
CA GLU A 71 -7.69 3.49 -14.04
C GLU A 71 -8.28 3.94 -12.70
N ASN A 72 -7.68 3.51 -11.58
CA ASN A 72 -8.09 3.90 -10.24
C ASN A 72 -7.97 5.42 -10.03
N ARG A 73 -6.92 6.05 -10.58
CA ARG A 73 -6.72 7.50 -10.51
C ARG A 73 -7.89 8.22 -11.18
N LYS A 74 -8.24 7.78 -12.40
CA LYS A 74 -9.36 8.36 -13.15
C LYS A 74 -10.68 8.17 -12.41
N ALA A 75 -10.97 6.96 -11.94
CA ALA A 75 -12.19 6.66 -11.20
C ALA A 75 -12.33 7.50 -9.92
N LEU A 76 -11.25 7.64 -9.14
CA LEU A 76 -11.28 8.49 -7.94
C LEU A 76 -11.41 9.97 -8.27
N GLU A 77 -10.78 10.45 -9.35
CA GLU A 77 -10.94 11.84 -9.80
C GLU A 77 -12.38 12.14 -10.25
N GLU A 78 -12.98 11.25 -11.05
CA GLU A 78 -14.37 11.37 -11.50
C GLU A 78 -15.34 11.39 -10.32
N ALA A 79 -15.16 10.47 -9.36
CA ALA A 79 -15.93 10.41 -8.12
C ALA A 79 -15.82 11.70 -7.30
N VAL A 80 -14.59 12.19 -7.08
CA VAL A 80 -14.33 13.44 -6.32
C VAL A 80 -14.89 14.68 -7.02
N ASN A 81 -14.99 14.66 -8.36
CA ASN A 81 -15.57 15.74 -9.14
C ASN A 81 -17.09 15.61 -9.32
N GLY A 82 -17.73 14.59 -8.75
CA GLY A 82 -19.17 14.33 -8.90
C GLY A 82 -19.58 13.86 -10.30
N GLN A 83 -18.64 13.36 -11.09
CA GLN A 83 -18.85 12.85 -12.45
C GLN A 83 -19.26 11.37 -12.47
N ALA A 84 -19.03 10.67 -11.36
CA ALA A 84 -19.46 9.29 -11.13
C ALA A 84 -20.06 9.16 -9.71
N PRO A 85 -21.13 8.37 -9.53
CA PRO A 85 -21.64 8.05 -8.19
C PRO A 85 -20.59 7.31 -7.35
N LEU A 86 -20.46 7.65 -6.08
CA LEU A 86 -19.40 7.13 -5.20
C LEU A 86 -19.50 5.61 -4.98
N ASP A 87 -20.72 5.10 -4.87
CA ASP A 87 -21.07 3.69 -4.67
C ASP A 87 -20.77 2.81 -5.90
N THR A 88 -20.59 3.41 -7.07
CA THR A 88 -20.19 2.67 -8.28
C THR A 88 -18.67 2.42 -8.35
N VAL A 89 -17.88 3.07 -7.50
CA VAL A 89 -16.42 2.92 -7.48
C VAL A 89 -16.00 1.82 -6.51
N LEU A 90 -15.56 0.69 -7.05
CA LEU A 90 -15.12 -0.47 -6.26
C LEU A 90 -13.72 -0.26 -5.66
N VAL A 91 -13.65 0.34 -4.48
CA VAL A 91 -12.40 0.50 -3.73
C VAL A 91 -11.96 -0.85 -3.14
N ARG A 92 -10.74 -1.28 -3.48
CA ARG A 92 -10.13 -2.49 -2.89
C ARG A 92 -9.29 -2.14 -1.68
N ILE A 93 -9.59 -2.79 -0.55
CA ILE A 93 -8.79 -2.70 0.69
C ILE A 93 -7.55 -3.59 0.54
N GLU A 94 -6.37 -3.02 0.77
CA GLU A 94 -5.09 -3.73 0.63
C GLU A 94 -4.41 -3.95 1.98
N PRO A 95 -4.19 -5.20 2.43
CA PRO A 95 -3.48 -5.51 3.69
C PRO A 95 -2.06 -4.95 3.73
N SER A 96 -1.52 -4.74 2.54
CA SER A 96 -0.19 -4.23 2.26
C SER A 96 0.02 -2.79 2.76
N LEU A 97 -1.07 -2.00 2.82
CA LEU A 97 -1.08 -0.67 3.42
C LEU A 97 -0.85 -0.76 4.93
N ASN A 98 -1.50 -1.71 5.60
CA ASN A 98 -1.43 -1.87 7.05
C ASN A 98 0.01 -2.12 7.47
N ARG A 99 0.70 -3.00 6.75
CA ARG A 99 2.10 -3.29 7.02
C ARG A 99 2.99 -2.05 6.87
N ALA A 100 2.73 -1.24 5.85
CA ALA A 100 3.49 0.00 5.63
C ALA A 100 3.19 1.06 6.71
N VAL A 101 1.94 1.16 7.18
CA VAL A 101 1.59 1.98 8.35
C VAL A 101 2.33 1.50 9.60
N ASP A 102 2.34 0.20 9.88
CA ASP A 102 3.02 -0.35 11.06
C ASP A 102 4.53 -0.07 11.04
N LEU A 103 5.16 -0.21 9.87
CA LEU A 103 6.56 0.17 9.69
C LEU A 103 6.79 1.67 9.93
N ALA A 104 5.92 2.52 9.39
CA ALA A 104 6.04 3.96 9.56
C ALA A 104 5.77 4.42 11.01
N LEU A 105 4.91 3.72 11.75
CA LEU A 105 4.72 3.89 13.20
C LEU A 105 5.98 3.47 13.96
N GLY A 106 6.55 2.30 13.66
CA GLY A 106 7.79 1.81 14.28
C GLY A 106 9.00 2.72 14.02
N GLU A 107 9.05 3.33 12.84
CA GLU A 107 10.06 4.34 12.47
C GLU A 107 9.81 5.73 13.07
N GLY A 108 8.69 5.94 13.79
CA GLY A 108 8.32 7.23 14.35
C GLY A 108 7.98 8.30 13.32
N LEU A 109 7.66 7.90 12.08
CA LEU A 109 7.19 8.81 11.01
C LEU A 109 5.71 9.17 11.20
N LEU A 110 4.96 8.23 11.76
CA LEU A 110 3.54 8.36 12.08
C LEU A 110 3.31 8.18 13.57
N HIS A 111 2.18 8.68 14.06
CA HIS A 111 1.65 8.32 15.36
C HIS A 111 0.14 8.10 15.26
N ARG A 112 -0.40 7.32 16.21
CA ARG A 112 -1.85 7.17 16.39
C ARG A 112 -2.32 8.19 17.42
N ASN A 113 -3.33 8.98 17.08
CA ASN A 113 -3.96 9.88 18.03
C ASN A 113 -5.08 9.17 18.81
N ALA A 114 -5.64 9.84 19.83
CA ALA A 114 -6.66 9.27 20.71
C ALA A 114 -7.96 8.85 19.99
N GLY A 115 -8.19 9.30 18.75
CA GLY A 115 -9.36 8.97 17.93
C GLY A 115 -9.11 7.89 16.87
N ASP A 116 -8.05 7.08 17.03
CA ASP A 116 -7.59 6.06 16.07
C ASP A 116 -7.28 6.61 14.67
N GLN A 117 -6.96 7.91 14.58
CA GLN A 117 -6.45 8.48 13.35
C GLN A 117 -4.93 8.37 13.33
N ILE A 118 -4.40 8.22 12.13
CA ILE A 118 -2.97 8.19 11.87
C ILE A 118 -2.56 9.59 11.43
N GLU A 119 -1.50 10.10 12.03
CA GLU A 119 -1.04 11.47 11.81
C GLU A 119 0.48 11.51 11.64
N LEU A 120 0.95 12.37 10.72
CA LEU A 120 2.39 12.59 10.55
C LEU A 120 3.01 13.19 11.79
N THR A 121 4.13 12.63 12.23
CA THR A 121 5.00 13.28 13.22
C THR A 121 5.81 14.39 12.56
N LYS A 122 6.63 15.10 13.36
CA LYS A 122 7.64 16.03 12.83
C LYS A 122 8.62 15.30 11.88
N LYS A 123 9.12 14.12 12.28
CA LYS A 123 10.02 13.28 11.46
C LYS A 123 9.35 12.88 10.14
N GLY A 124 8.07 12.52 10.18
CA GLY A 124 7.28 12.23 8.98
C GLY A 124 7.17 13.43 8.03
N HIS A 125 6.93 14.63 8.57
CA HIS A 125 6.91 15.85 7.77
C HIS A 125 8.26 16.16 7.12
N GLU A 126 9.37 16.02 7.87
CA GLU A 126 10.72 16.21 7.36
C GLU A 126 11.02 15.24 6.21
N LEU A 127 10.65 13.97 6.35
CA LEU A 127 10.78 12.97 5.28
C LEU A 127 9.95 13.37 4.05
N ALA A 128 8.69 13.80 4.23
CA ALA A 128 7.86 14.23 3.12
C ALA A 128 8.47 15.41 2.35
N VAL A 129 9.02 16.39 3.07
CA VAL A 129 9.75 17.53 2.47
C VAL A 129 11.01 17.04 1.75
N ALA A 130 11.76 16.10 2.32
CA ALA A 130 12.94 15.53 1.69
C ALA A 130 12.60 14.81 0.36
N ILE A 131 11.52 14.03 0.33
CA ILE A 131 11.05 13.36 -0.88
C ILE A 131 10.65 14.38 -1.95
N GLU A 132 9.94 15.45 -1.58
CA GLU A 132 9.48 16.46 -2.53
C GLU A 132 10.60 17.26 -3.20
N LYS A 133 11.76 17.40 -2.53
CA LYS A 133 12.94 18.09 -3.07
C LYS A 133 13.52 17.40 -4.31
N ASP A 134 13.37 16.08 -4.42
CA ASP A 134 13.76 15.35 -5.63
C ASP A 134 12.57 15.31 -6.61
N PRO A 135 12.65 16.01 -7.75
CA PRO A 135 11.57 16.01 -8.73
C PRO A 135 11.39 14.65 -9.42
N ASN A 136 12.32 13.70 -9.28
CA ASN A 136 12.24 12.37 -9.88
C ASN A 136 11.43 11.37 -9.05
N LEU A 137 11.21 11.66 -7.76
CA LEU A 137 10.49 10.77 -6.86
C LEU A 137 8.98 10.97 -6.97
N TYR A 138 8.25 9.85 -7.06
CA TYR A 138 6.79 9.79 -7.06
C TYR A 138 6.11 10.72 -8.07
N ARG A 139 6.71 10.94 -9.25
CA ARG A 139 6.20 11.90 -10.24
C ARG A 139 4.71 11.70 -10.59
N PRO A 140 4.27 10.54 -11.08
CA PRO A 140 2.87 10.37 -11.47
C PRO A 140 1.93 10.41 -10.26
N GLU A 141 2.38 9.92 -9.10
CA GLU A 141 1.61 9.96 -7.86
C GLU A 141 1.44 11.40 -7.36
N ARG A 142 2.48 12.23 -7.39
CA ARG A 142 2.43 13.63 -6.97
C ARG A 142 1.54 14.47 -7.88
N VAL A 143 1.56 14.24 -9.19
CA VAL A 143 0.63 14.89 -10.13
C VAL A 143 -0.81 14.55 -9.76
N PHE A 144 -1.10 13.27 -9.51
CA PHE A 144 -2.41 12.80 -9.06
C PHE A 144 -2.84 13.43 -7.72
N MET A 145 -1.97 13.41 -6.71
CA MET A 145 -2.22 14.03 -5.41
C MET A 145 -2.48 15.54 -5.54
N GLY A 146 -1.76 16.22 -6.43
CA GLY A 146 -1.95 17.65 -6.71
C GLY A 146 -3.31 17.97 -7.33
N ARG A 147 -3.88 17.05 -8.12
CA ARG A 147 -5.25 17.16 -8.64
C ARG A 147 -6.27 16.91 -7.53
N LEU A 148 -6.09 15.90 -6.69
CA LEU A 148 -7.03 15.60 -5.60
C LEU A 148 -7.03 16.67 -4.51
N ARG A 149 -5.85 17.13 -4.07
CA ARG A 149 -5.66 17.99 -2.88
C ARG A 149 -6.40 17.40 -1.67
N LYS A 150 -7.05 18.25 -0.85
CA LYS A 150 -7.77 17.89 0.39
C LYS A 150 -9.23 17.48 0.18
N ARG A 151 -9.60 17.04 -1.04
CA ARG A 151 -11.00 16.79 -1.43
C ARG A 151 -11.52 15.40 -1.06
N VAL A 152 -10.63 14.42 -0.87
CA VAL A 152 -11.01 13.10 -0.35
C VAL A 152 -11.21 13.24 1.16
N THR A 153 -12.39 13.65 1.60
CA THR A 153 -12.72 13.83 3.03
C THR A 153 -13.23 12.51 3.64
N GLU A 154 -13.24 12.41 4.96
CA GLU A 154 -13.84 11.25 5.65
C GLU A 154 -15.32 11.06 5.25
N THR A 155 -16.07 12.16 5.15
CA THR A 155 -17.48 12.12 4.69
C THR A 155 -17.62 11.63 3.25
N LEU A 156 -16.70 12.02 2.36
CA LEU A 156 -16.69 11.49 0.98
C LEU A 156 -16.39 9.99 0.98
N VAL A 157 -15.44 9.56 1.81
CA VAL A 157 -15.00 8.17 1.94
C VAL A 157 -16.15 7.26 2.36
N ASP A 158 -17.01 7.72 3.28
CA ASP A 158 -18.18 6.94 3.71
C ASP A 158 -19.12 6.61 2.53
N GLY A 159 -19.26 7.51 1.55
CA GLY A 159 -20.06 7.28 0.34
C GLY A 159 -19.57 6.19 -0.60
N PHE A 160 -18.32 5.71 -0.48
CA PHE A 160 -17.81 4.58 -1.27
C PHE A 160 -18.24 3.21 -0.71
N PHE A 161 -18.69 3.15 0.55
CA PHE A 161 -18.90 1.88 1.25
C PHE A 161 -20.36 1.61 1.64
N GLY A 162 -21.28 2.56 1.38
CA GLY A 162 -22.70 2.46 1.72
C GLY A 162 -23.02 2.96 3.12
#